data_AF-A0A081PCC9-F1
#
_entry.id   AF-A0A081PCC9-F1
#
_cell.length_a   1.000
_cell.length_b   1.000
_cell.length_c   1.000
_cell.angle_alpha   90.00
_cell.angle_beta   90.00
_cell.angle_gamma   90.00
#
_symmetry.space_group_name_H-M   'P 1'
#
loop_
_entity.id
_entity.type
_entity.pdbx_description
1 polymer ?
#
loop_
_entity_poly.entity_id
_entity_poly.type
_entity_poly.pdbx_seq_one_letter_code
_entity_poly.pdbx_strand_id
1 'polypeptide(L)'
;MKKIFLSVLLLCTVFFSQAQTVTSARFFVDNNRDSFRYIELLLDNDVMVVIDDSGQIESMESARSGGNNSIDRPDFRVSYYDQFDMHDPTGKIKSIGNLQFTYYNTFDIHDKFGLLKSIGDIKIEYYNSFDINDPKGKVKLVGPVKIEYFNKFDRDEDFGRIKSIQGNTSRVAVMGRTNNNNNWRKGRNDRY
;
A
#
# COMPACT_ATOMS: atom_id res chain seq x y z
N MET A 1 19.06 1.28 -49.66
CA MET A 1 19.51 0.95 -48.28
C MET A 1 19.17 2.00 -47.22
N LYS A 2 19.12 3.32 -47.52
CA LYS A 2 18.75 4.36 -46.53
C LYS A 2 17.28 4.35 -46.05
N LYS A 3 16.34 3.86 -46.88
CA LYS A 3 14.91 3.86 -46.55
C LYS A 3 14.49 2.78 -45.55
N ILE A 4 15.26 1.68 -45.45
CA ILE A 4 14.97 0.58 -44.51
C ILE A 4 15.38 0.96 -43.08
N PHE A 5 16.43 1.79 -42.93
CA PHE A 5 16.90 2.24 -41.62
C PHE A 5 15.92 3.19 -40.93
N LEU A 6 15.20 4.02 -41.70
CA LEU A 6 14.18 4.92 -41.17
C LEU A 6 12.94 4.15 -40.66
N SER A 7 12.60 3.03 -41.31
CA SER A 7 11.46 2.18 -40.92
C SER A 7 11.70 1.44 -39.60
N VAL A 8 12.94 1.01 -39.33
CA VAL A 8 13.30 0.34 -38.07
C VAL A 8 13.34 1.34 -36.90
N LEU A 9 13.77 2.57 -37.14
CA LEU A 9 13.80 3.62 -36.11
C LEU A 9 12.39 4.08 -35.70
N LEU A 10 11.41 4.09 -36.62
CA LEU A 10 10.02 4.47 -36.33
C LEU A 10 9.28 3.40 -35.51
N LEU A 11 9.61 2.11 -35.70
CA LEU A 11 8.96 0.99 -34.99
C LEU A 11 9.25 0.96 -33.48
N CYS A 12 10.37 1.55 -33.04
CA CYS A 12 10.78 1.57 -31.63
C CYS A 12 10.12 2.67 -30.79
N THR A 13 9.30 3.56 -31.36
CA THR A 13 8.86 4.79 -30.68
C THR A 13 7.42 4.77 -30.14
N VAL A 14 6.69 3.65 -30.23
CA VAL A 14 5.23 3.65 -29.95
C VAL A 14 4.75 2.76 -28.80
N PHE A 15 5.64 2.15 -28.02
CA PHE A 15 5.23 1.42 -26.81
C PHE A 15 5.30 2.28 -25.55
N PHE A 16 4.56 3.40 -25.55
CA PHE A 16 4.20 4.03 -24.28
C PHE A 16 3.01 3.26 -23.69
N SER A 17 3.30 2.16 -23.00
CA SER A 17 2.31 1.53 -22.12
C SER A 17 2.03 2.51 -20.98
N GLN A 18 0.81 3.02 -20.91
CA GLN A 18 0.39 3.83 -19.76
C GLN A 18 0.38 2.90 -18.53
N ALA A 19 1.31 3.14 -17.59
CA ALA A 19 1.31 2.41 -16.33
C ALA A 19 0.09 2.83 -15.50
N GLN A 20 -0.56 1.87 -14.85
CA GLN A 20 -1.66 2.16 -13.93
C GLN A 20 -1.09 2.99 -12.78
N THR A 21 -1.81 4.03 -12.39
CA THR A 21 -1.29 5.03 -11.45
C THR A 21 -2.04 4.94 -10.12
N VAL A 22 -1.27 4.77 -9.03
CA VAL A 22 -1.78 5.03 -7.68
C VAL A 22 -1.94 6.54 -7.52
N THR A 23 -3.18 6.99 -7.65
CA THR A 23 -3.59 8.39 -7.53
C THR A 23 -3.45 8.86 -6.08
N SER A 24 -3.97 8.06 -5.15
CA SER A 24 -3.77 8.29 -3.72
C SER A 24 -3.73 6.97 -2.96
N ALA A 25 -2.81 6.84 -2.02
CA ALA A 25 -2.74 5.75 -1.07
C ALA A 25 -2.81 6.29 0.35
N ARG A 26 -3.85 5.90 1.09
CA ARG A 26 -4.05 6.26 2.49
C ARG A 26 -3.88 5.02 3.37
N PHE A 27 -2.93 5.07 4.28
CA PHE A 27 -2.59 3.98 5.18
C PHE A 27 -3.08 4.30 6.58
N PHE A 28 -3.85 3.40 7.18
CA PHE A 28 -4.40 3.61 8.52
C PHE A 28 -3.60 2.81 9.53
N VAL A 29 -3.06 3.48 10.55
CA VAL A 29 -2.28 2.85 11.63
C VAL A 29 -2.93 3.10 12.99
N ASP A 30 -2.67 2.20 13.94
CA ASP A 30 -3.19 2.26 15.31
C ASP A 30 -2.07 1.95 16.32
N ASN A 31 -2.20 2.46 17.54
CA ASN A 31 -1.28 2.19 18.64
C ASN A 31 -1.24 0.70 19.00
N ASN A 32 -2.37 0.01 18.88
CA ASN A 32 -2.52 -1.38 19.33
C ASN A 32 -2.17 -2.44 18.29
N ARG A 33 -1.61 -2.04 17.15
CA ARG A 33 -1.26 -2.95 16.04
C ARG A 33 0.18 -2.76 15.60
N ASP A 34 0.76 -3.84 15.09
CA ASP A 34 2.07 -3.82 14.45
C ASP A 34 1.95 -3.30 13.00
N SER A 35 0.93 -3.75 12.27
CA SER A 35 0.71 -3.38 10.88
C SER A 35 -0.38 -2.32 10.71
N PHE A 36 -0.69 -2.01 9.45
CA PHE A 36 -1.84 -1.22 9.08
C PHE A 36 -3.15 -1.86 9.56
N ARG A 37 -4.14 -1.02 9.86
CA ARG A 37 -5.51 -1.44 10.08
C ARG A 37 -6.22 -1.77 8.77
N TYR A 38 -6.04 -0.91 7.78
CA TYR A 38 -6.48 -1.06 6.40
C TYR A 38 -5.75 -0.02 5.53
N ILE A 39 -5.86 -0.18 4.22
CA ILE A 39 -5.28 0.71 3.21
C ILE A 39 -6.39 1.09 2.23
N GLU A 40 -6.50 2.37 1.89
CA GLU A 40 -7.38 2.86 0.82
C GLU A 40 -6.51 3.30 -0.37
N LEU A 41 -6.75 2.70 -1.55
CA LEU A 41 -6.04 3.01 -2.79
C LEU A 41 -7.00 3.53 -3.85
N LEU A 42 -6.81 4.78 -4.26
CA LEU A 42 -7.48 5.33 -5.43
C LEU A 42 -6.58 5.09 -6.64
N LEU A 43 -7.07 4.29 -7.58
CA LEU A 43 -6.38 3.91 -8.80
C LEU A 43 -7.00 4.67 -9.97
N ASP A 44 -6.15 5.32 -10.77
CA ASP A 44 -6.52 6.06 -11.99
C ASP A 44 -7.68 7.07 -11.82
N ASN A 45 -7.80 7.69 -10.64
CA ASN A 45 -8.92 8.57 -10.26
C ASN A 45 -10.32 7.95 -10.41
N ASP A 46 -10.43 6.63 -10.46
CA ASP A 46 -11.68 5.93 -10.77
C ASP A 46 -12.00 4.84 -9.74
N VAL A 47 -11.05 3.94 -9.50
CA VAL A 47 -11.28 2.74 -8.69
C VAL A 47 -10.76 2.92 -7.27
N MET A 48 -11.65 2.87 -6.29
CA MET A 48 -11.32 2.83 -4.88
C MET A 48 -11.20 1.37 -4.43
N VAL A 49 -10.02 0.99 -3.93
CA VAL A 49 -9.76 -0.31 -3.33
C VAL A 49 -9.53 -0.13 -1.84
N VAL A 50 -10.21 -0.92 -1.01
CA VAL A 50 -9.93 -1.02 0.43
C VAL A 50 -9.33 -2.40 0.70
N ILE A 51 -8.16 -2.42 1.33
CA ILE A 51 -7.41 -3.63 1.66
C ILE A 51 -7.31 -3.73 3.17
N ASP A 52 -7.61 -4.89 3.74
CA ASP A 52 -7.56 -5.14 5.18
C ASP A 52 -6.12 -5.37 5.70
N ASP A 53 -5.99 -5.66 6.99
CA ASP A 53 -4.72 -5.94 7.66
C ASP A 53 -4.12 -7.31 7.30
N SER A 54 -4.93 -8.22 6.75
CA SER A 54 -4.52 -9.53 6.27
C SER A 54 -3.93 -9.47 4.86
N GLY A 55 -4.17 -8.37 4.13
CA GLY A 55 -3.75 -8.17 2.75
C GLY A 55 -4.76 -8.71 1.74
N GLN A 56 -6.04 -8.79 2.12
CA GLN A 56 -7.17 -9.13 1.25
C GLN A 56 -7.99 -7.87 0.92
N ILE A 57 -8.73 -7.91 -0.20
CA ILE A 57 -9.60 -6.81 -0.62
C ILE A 57 -10.91 -6.88 0.19
N GLU A 58 -11.19 -5.83 0.96
CA GLU A 58 -12.47 -5.63 1.65
C GLU A 58 -13.54 -5.08 0.71
N SER A 59 -13.17 -4.11 -0.14
CA SER A 59 -14.07 -3.55 -1.16
C SER A 59 -13.30 -2.99 -2.35
N MET A 60 -13.95 -2.98 -3.52
CA MET A 60 -13.40 -2.45 -4.76
C MET A 60 -14.52 -1.82 -5.58
N GLU A 61 -14.54 -0.50 -5.68
CA GLU A 61 -15.65 0.26 -6.26
C GLU A 61 -15.15 1.25 -7.31
N SER A 62 -15.85 1.40 -8.43
CA SER A 62 -15.53 2.37 -9.48
C SER A 62 -16.48 3.56 -9.41
N ALA A 63 -15.93 4.78 -9.36
CA ALA A 63 -16.71 6.02 -9.35
C ALA A 63 -17.55 6.20 -10.63
N ARG A 64 -17.15 5.54 -11.73
CA ARG A 64 -17.84 5.61 -13.02
C ARG A 64 -18.90 4.56 -13.22
N SER A 65 -18.92 3.51 -12.41
CA SER A 65 -19.75 2.34 -12.65
C SER A 65 -20.92 2.29 -11.66
N GLY A 66 -22.02 2.96 -12.01
CA GLY A 66 -23.31 2.82 -11.35
C GLY A 66 -23.97 1.46 -11.57
N GLY A 67 -23.24 0.35 -11.43
CA GLY A 67 -23.84 -1.00 -11.43
C GLY A 67 -22.96 -2.19 -11.87
N ASN A 68 -21.79 -1.99 -12.51
CA ASN A 68 -20.93 -3.12 -12.92
C ASN A 68 -19.70 -3.21 -12.01
N ASN A 69 -19.48 -4.39 -11.41
CA ASN A 69 -18.34 -4.67 -10.53
C ASN A 69 -17.02 -4.31 -11.24
N SER A 70 -16.24 -3.43 -10.63
CA SER A 70 -14.90 -3.01 -11.06
C SER A 70 -13.94 -4.19 -11.27
N ILE A 71 -14.22 -5.34 -10.64
CA ILE A 71 -13.48 -6.61 -10.72
C ILE A 71 -13.44 -7.19 -12.15
N ASP A 72 -14.47 -6.93 -12.97
CA ASP A 72 -14.55 -7.50 -14.33
C ASP A 72 -13.79 -6.67 -15.38
N ARG A 73 -13.21 -5.52 -15.00
CA ARG A 73 -12.40 -4.72 -15.91
C ARG A 73 -11.03 -5.37 -16.08
N PRO A 74 -10.57 -5.66 -17.32
CA PRO A 74 -9.26 -6.30 -17.54
C PRO A 74 -8.10 -5.55 -16.88
N ASP A 75 -8.17 -4.23 -16.87
CA ASP A 75 -7.16 -3.33 -16.29
C ASP A 75 -7.07 -3.40 -14.75
N PHE A 76 -8.05 -4.04 -14.10
CA PHE A 76 -8.18 -4.12 -12.65
C PHE A 76 -8.29 -5.55 -12.14
N ARG A 77 -7.97 -6.54 -12.98
CA ARG A 77 -7.96 -7.94 -12.59
C ARG A 77 -7.07 -8.16 -11.38
N VAL A 78 -7.61 -8.80 -10.36
CA VAL A 78 -6.89 -9.10 -9.13
C VAL A 78 -6.23 -10.47 -9.24
N SER A 79 -4.97 -10.56 -8.84
CA SER A 79 -4.27 -11.82 -8.64
C SER A 79 -3.81 -11.96 -7.19
N TYR A 80 -3.65 -13.20 -6.73
CA TYR A 80 -3.21 -13.52 -5.38
C TYR A 80 -1.98 -14.41 -5.44
N TYR A 81 -1.19 -14.38 -4.37
CA TYR A 81 -0.14 -15.37 -4.14
C TYR A 81 -0.77 -16.75 -3.90
N ASP A 82 -0.32 -17.77 -4.61
CA ASP A 82 -0.83 -19.13 -4.54
C ASP A 82 0.28 -20.13 -4.16
N GLN A 83 -0.03 -21.42 -4.27
CA GLN A 83 0.88 -22.52 -3.93
C GLN A 83 2.15 -22.59 -4.80
N PHE A 84 2.16 -21.93 -5.97
CA PHE A 84 3.32 -21.86 -6.85
C PHE A 84 4.29 -20.74 -6.45
N ASP A 85 3.88 -19.83 -5.56
CA ASP A 85 4.73 -18.78 -4.98
C ASP A 85 5.33 -19.23 -3.65
N MET A 86 6.16 -20.26 -3.71
CA MET A 86 6.61 -21.03 -2.54
C MET A 86 7.28 -20.22 -1.42
N HIS A 87 7.81 -19.04 -1.74
CA HIS A 87 8.50 -18.19 -0.79
C HIS A 87 7.64 -17.04 -0.26
N ASP A 88 6.51 -16.77 -0.90
CA ASP A 88 5.67 -15.62 -0.66
C ASP A 88 4.41 -15.99 0.15
N PRO A 89 3.76 -15.01 0.82
CA PRO A 89 2.60 -15.28 1.65
C PRO A 89 1.35 -15.61 0.82
N THR A 90 1.02 -16.90 0.72
CA THR A 90 -0.19 -17.41 0.05
C THR A 90 -1.47 -16.73 0.54
N GLY A 91 -2.37 -16.43 -0.40
CA GLY A 91 -3.68 -15.81 -0.16
C GLY A 91 -3.67 -14.28 -0.08
N LYS A 92 -2.50 -13.63 -0.07
CA LYS A 92 -2.40 -12.17 -0.14
C LYS A 92 -2.49 -11.66 -1.57
N ILE A 93 -3.00 -10.44 -1.75
CA ILE A 93 -3.06 -9.79 -3.07
C ILE A 93 -1.66 -9.73 -3.66
N LYS A 94 -1.48 -10.22 -4.88
CA LYS A 94 -0.22 -10.12 -5.63
C LYS A 94 -0.26 -8.92 -6.58
N SER A 95 -1.39 -8.71 -7.25
CA SER A 95 -1.54 -7.59 -8.19
C SER A 95 -3.00 -7.14 -8.31
N ILE A 96 -3.17 -5.88 -8.73
CA ILE A 96 -4.42 -5.35 -9.26
C ILE A 96 -4.08 -4.70 -10.59
N GLY A 97 -4.47 -5.33 -11.71
CA GLY A 97 -3.99 -4.91 -13.03
C GLY A 97 -2.48 -5.06 -13.15
N ASN A 98 -1.78 -3.96 -13.47
CA ASN A 98 -0.32 -3.92 -13.52
C ASN A 98 0.33 -3.38 -12.22
N LEU A 99 -0.49 -2.98 -11.24
CA LEU A 99 -0.02 -2.55 -9.93
C LEU A 99 0.37 -3.78 -9.08
N GLN A 100 1.65 -3.86 -8.71
CA GLN A 100 2.20 -4.97 -7.94
C GLN A 100 2.18 -4.71 -6.44
N PHE A 101 1.88 -5.76 -5.68
CA PHE A 101 1.97 -5.80 -4.22
C PHE A 101 3.05 -6.80 -3.85
N THR A 102 4.04 -6.36 -3.07
CA THR A 102 5.11 -7.25 -2.59
C THR A 102 5.07 -7.34 -1.09
N TYR A 103 5.51 -8.47 -0.54
CA TYR A 103 5.51 -8.74 0.89
C TYR A 103 6.89 -9.21 1.32
N TYR A 104 7.17 -9.03 2.60
CA TYR A 104 8.32 -9.66 3.24
C TYR A 104 8.14 -11.16 3.25
N ASN A 105 9.14 -11.87 2.72
CA ASN A 105 9.03 -13.28 2.38
C ASN A 105 10.14 -14.09 3.07
N THR A 106 10.30 -15.38 2.75
CA THR A 106 11.25 -16.25 3.48
C THR A 106 12.71 -15.79 3.41
N PHE A 107 13.07 -14.93 2.46
CA PHE A 107 14.42 -14.41 2.30
C PHE A 107 14.69 -13.14 3.12
N ASP A 108 13.65 -12.50 3.64
CA ASP A 108 13.76 -11.29 4.46
C ASP A 108 13.96 -11.64 5.94
N ILE A 109 15.11 -12.23 6.26
CA ILE A 109 15.40 -12.86 7.57
C ILE A 109 15.36 -11.92 8.79
N HIS A 110 15.37 -10.61 8.57
CA HIS A 110 15.35 -9.60 9.63
C HIS A 110 13.97 -8.98 9.81
N ASP A 111 13.06 -9.20 8.87
CA ASP A 111 11.74 -8.61 8.82
C ASP A 111 10.66 -9.65 9.12
N LYS A 112 9.45 -9.18 9.46
CA LYS A 112 8.34 -10.06 9.80
C LYS A 112 7.66 -10.56 8.53
N PHE A 113 7.69 -11.88 8.33
CA PHE A 113 7.07 -12.55 7.19
C PHE A 113 5.60 -12.13 7.00
N GLY A 114 5.22 -11.90 5.74
CA GLY A 114 3.86 -11.58 5.33
C GLY A 114 3.43 -10.12 5.52
N LEU A 115 4.30 -9.25 6.05
CA LEU A 115 4.05 -7.81 6.07
C LEU A 115 4.19 -7.22 4.67
N LEU A 116 3.39 -6.20 4.37
CA LEU A 116 3.37 -5.54 3.06
C LEU A 116 4.64 -4.71 2.87
N LYS A 117 5.42 -5.01 1.85
CA LYS A 117 6.72 -4.40 1.56
C LYS A 117 6.62 -3.26 0.54
N SER A 118 5.74 -3.39 -0.45
CA SER A 118 5.46 -2.29 -1.39
C SER A 118 4.11 -2.40 -2.08
N ILE A 119 3.62 -1.25 -2.58
CA ILE A 119 2.52 -1.13 -3.55
C ILE A 119 3.03 -0.30 -4.71
N GLY A 120 3.32 -0.92 -5.86
CA GLY A 120 4.00 -0.27 -6.97
C GLY A 120 5.33 0.33 -6.53
N ASP A 121 5.48 1.65 -6.71
CA ASP A 121 6.64 2.45 -6.31
C ASP A 121 6.60 2.92 -4.83
N ILE A 122 5.50 2.69 -4.11
CA ILE A 122 5.37 3.06 -2.70
C ILE A 122 6.01 1.97 -1.84
N LYS A 123 7.19 2.24 -1.30
CA LYS A 123 7.92 1.34 -0.39
C LYS A 123 7.41 1.48 1.04
N ILE A 124 7.46 0.38 1.79
CA ILE A 124 7.05 0.31 3.19
C ILE A 124 8.16 -0.36 3.99
N GLU A 125 8.53 0.25 5.12
CA GLU A 125 9.55 -0.29 6.03
C GLU A 125 8.96 -0.42 7.42
N TYR A 126 9.44 -1.41 8.17
CA TYR A 126 9.04 -1.68 9.54
C TYR A 126 10.25 -1.64 10.48
N TYR A 127 10.00 -1.37 11.75
CA TYR A 127 10.99 -1.59 12.80
C TYR A 127 11.27 -3.08 12.92
N ASN A 128 12.54 -3.48 12.83
CA ASN A 128 12.91 -4.87 12.66
C ASN A 128 13.92 -5.34 13.73
N SER A 129 14.60 -6.47 13.50
CA SER A 129 15.52 -7.01 14.53
C SER A 129 16.67 -6.08 14.92
N PHE A 130 17.04 -5.15 14.04
CA PHE A 130 18.13 -4.18 14.28
C PHE A 130 17.70 -2.95 15.08
N ASP A 131 16.41 -2.63 15.13
CA ASP A 131 15.89 -1.49 15.89
C ASP A 131 15.65 -1.88 17.35
N ILE A 132 16.74 -2.10 18.11
CA ILE A 132 16.72 -2.72 19.45
C ILE A 132 15.92 -1.95 20.52
N ASN A 133 15.71 -0.66 20.32
CA ASN A 133 15.04 0.23 21.27
C ASN A 133 13.63 0.60 20.85
N ASP A 134 13.22 0.23 19.64
CA ASP A 134 11.97 0.63 19.02
C ASP A 134 10.93 -0.51 19.03
N PRO A 135 9.64 -0.19 18.85
CA PRO A 135 8.59 -1.19 18.82
C PRO A 135 8.64 -2.00 17.51
N LYS A 136 9.29 -3.17 17.58
CA LYS A 136 9.43 -4.12 16.46
C LYS A 136 8.09 -4.47 15.83
N GLY A 137 8.10 -4.62 14.50
CA GLY A 137 6.93 -4.92 13.70
C GLY A 137 6.09 -3.70 13.33
N LYS A 138 6.30 -2.53 13.96
CA LYS A 138 5.57 -1.30 13.63
C LYS A 138 6.04 -0.66 12.34
N VAL A 139 5.12 -0.05 11.59
CA VAL A 139 5.41 0.63 10.32
C VAL A 139 6.28 1.86 10.58
N LYS A 140 7.50 1.88 10.04
CA LYS A 140 8.47 2.96 10.20
C LYS A 140 8.37 4.00 9.09
N LEU A 141 8.15 3.55 7.86
CA LEU A 141 8.15 4.39 6.66
C LEU A 141 7.09 3.91 5.67
N VAL A 142 6.43 4.85 5.00
CA VAL A 142 5.55 4.60 3.85
C VAL A 142 5.81 5.66 2.78
N GLY A 143 6.54 5.29 1.73
CA GLY A 143 7.01 6.24 0.72
C GLY A 143 7.77 7.40 1.38
N PRO A 144 7.33 8.67 1.23
CA PRO A 144 7.95 9.82 1.89
C PRO A 144 7.51 10.01 3.35
N VAL A 145 6.54 9.23 3.84
CA VAL A 145 5.93 9.44 5.15
C VAL A 145 6.69 8.66 6.22
N LYS A 146 7.26 9.37 7.19
CA LYS A 146 7.92 8.79 8.37
C LYS A 146 6.94 8.72 9.54
N ILE A 147 6.93 7.59 10.24
CA ILE A 147 6.15 7.37 11.45
C ILE A 147 7.13 7.12 12.59
N GLU A 148 7.02 7.90 13.66
CA GLU A 148 7.81 7.71 14.87
C GLU A 148 6.91 7.23 16.00
N TYR A 149 7.43 6.31 16.81
CA TYR A 149 6.76 5.82 17.99
C TYR A 149 7.56 6.15 19.24
N PHE A 150 6.88 6.19 20.37
CA PHE A 150 7.57 6.22 21.66
C PHE A 150 8.34 4.92 21.86
N ASN A 151 9.58 5.04 22.31
CA ASN A 151 10.54 3.95 22.38
C ASN A 151 11.10 3.78 23.81
N LYS A 152 12.10 2.93 24.01
CA LYS A 152 12.61 2.59 25.36
C LYS A 152 13.19 3.77 26.15
N PHE A 153 13.44 4.92 25.51
CA PHE A 153 13.94 6.12 26.17
C PHE A 153 12.81 7.09 26.58
N ASP A 154 11.57 6.79 26.18
CA ASP A 154 10.38 7.52 26.58
C ASP A 154 9.73 6.91 27.82
N ARG A 155 8.58 7.45 28.25
CA ARG A 155 7.80 6.87 29.35
C ARG A 155 7.26 5.50 28.95
N ASP A 156 7.43 4.51 29.83
CA ASP A 156 7.02 3.12 29.58
C ASP A 156 5.55 2.98 29.16
N GLU A 157 4.65 3.74 29.77
CA GLU A 157 3.21 3.75 29.45
C GLU A 157 2.90 4.18 28.01
N ASP A 158 3.82 4.90 27.37
CA ASP A 158 3.66 5.39 26.01
C ASP A 158 4.31 4.47 24.97
N PHE A 159 5.14 3.50 25.38
CA PHE A 159 5.91 2.65 24.47
C PHE A 159 5.05 2.05 23.35
N GLY A 160 5.49 2.21 22.11
CA GLY A 160 4.79 1.69 20.93
C GLY A 160 3.59 2.53 20.47
N ARG A 161 3.22 3.61 21.16
CA ARG A 161 2.22 4.56 20.68
C ARG A 161 2.83 5.50 19.65
N ILE A 162 2.00 5.96 18.72
CA ILE A 162 2.41 6.91 17.68
C ILE A 162 2.82 8.22 18.35
N LYS A 163 4.07 8.61 18.12
CA LYS A 163 4.67 9.86 18.58
C LYS A 163 4.49 10.96 17.53
N SER A 164 4.79 10.66 16.26
CA SER A 164 4.60 11.62 15.17
C SER A 164 4.39 10.93 13.82
N ILE A 165 3.74 11.64 12.89
CA ILE A 165 3.61 11.25 11.48
C ILE A 165 3.98 12.48 10.66
N GLN A 166 4.97 12.36 9.78
CA GLN A 166 5.54 13.48 9.03
C GLN A 166 5.76 13.10 7.56
N GLY A 167 5.59 14.04 6.63
CA GLY A 167 5.82 13.81 5.20
C GLY A 167 4.59 13.39 4.39
N ASN A 168 3.38 13.53 4.94
CA ASN A 168 2.13 13.29 4.21
C ASN A 168 2.04 14.17 2.95
N THR A 169 1.55 13.58 1.86
CA THR A 169 1.30 14.23 0.57
C THR A 169 -0.12 13.92 0.09
N SER A 170 -0.56 14.55 -1.00
CA SER A 170 -1.83 14.20 -1.65
C SER A 170 -1.83 12.77 -2.21
N ARG A 171 -0.66 12.27 -2.63
CA ARG A 171 -0.51 10.94 -3.22
C ARG A 171 -0.32 9.84 -2.19
N VAL A 172 0.44 10.10 -1.12
CA VAL A 172 0.72 9.10 -0.07
C VAL A 172 0.54 9.76 1.28
N ALA A 173 -0.36 9.19 2.09
CA ALA A 173 -0.63 9.67 3.43
C ALA A 173 -0.79 8.52 4.43
N VAL A 174 -0.28 8.73 5.64
CA VAL A 174 -0.53 7.86 6.80
C VAL A 174 -1.42 8.61 7.78
N MET A 175 -2.45 7.91 8.25
CA MET A 175 -3.41 8.43 9.23
C MET A 175 -3.35 7.54 10.48
N GLY A 176 -2.93 8.15 11.58
CA GLY A 176 -2.95 7.51 12.89
C GLY A 176 -4.18 7.92 13.68
N ARG A 177 -4.74 6.99 14.45
CA ARG A 177 -5.67 7.35 15.52
C ARG A 177 -4.87 7.91 16.71
N THR A 178 -4.57 9.20 16.67
CA THR A 178 -4.16 9.92 17.88
C THR A 178 -5.42 10.10 18.74
N ASN A 179 -5.29 10.12 20.08
CA ASN A 179 -6.44 10.17 21.00
C ASN A 179 -7.37 11.39 20.82
N ASN A 180 -7.07 12.32 19.89
CA ASN A 180 -7.74 13.61 19.77
C ASN A 180 -8.71 13.78 18.59
N ASN A 181 -8.98 12.80 17.71
CA ASN A 181 -9.94 13.04 16.62
C ASN A 181 -10.82 11.81 16.26
N ASN A 182 -12.05 11.80 16.77
CA ASN A 182 -13.07 10.77 16.51
C ASN A 182 -13.97 11.04 15.28
N ASN A 183 -13.66 12.01 14.41
CA ASN A 183 -14.62 12.49 13.41
C ASN A 183 -14.53 11.90 11.99
N TRP A 184 -13.67 10.91 11.72
CA TRP A 184 -13.40 10.54 10.32
C TRP A 184 -14.43 9.59 9.67
N ARG A 185 -15.27 8.90 10.45
CA ARG A 185 -16.37 8.05 9.91
C ARG A 185 -17.64 8.83 9.55
N LYS A 186 -17.74 10.12 9.89
CA LYS A 186 -18.99 10.89 9.73
C LYS A 186 -19.18 11.54 8.35
N GLY A 187 -18.16 11.49 7.48
CA GLY A 187 -18.19 12.17 6.17
C GLY A 187 -18.49 11.29 4.94
N ARG A 188 -18.77 9.99 5.12
CA ARG A 188 -19.00 9.06 4.00
C ARG A 188 -20.47 8.88 3.60
N ASN A 189 -21.42 9.45 4.34
CA ASN A 189 -22.86 9.36 4.00
C ASN A 189 -23.43 10.58 3.27
N ASP A 190 -22.66 11.65 3.07
CA ASP A 190 -23.21 12.92 2.53
C ASP A 190 -22.69 13.27 1.12
N ARG A 191 -22.02 12.34 0.44
CA ARG A 191 -21.67 12.49 -0.98
C ARG A 191 -21.75 11.12 -1.64
N TYR A 192 -22.96 10.74 -2.02
CA TYR A 192 -23.43 10.37 -3.36
C TYR A 192 -24.89 9.96 -3.27
#